data_AF-A0A060C180-F1
#
_entry.id   AF-A0A060C180-F1
#
_cell.length_a   1.000
_cell.length_b   1.000
_cell.length_c   1.000
_cell.angle_alpha   90.00
_cell.angle_beta   90.00
_cell.angle_gamma   90.00
#
_symmetry.space_group_name_H-M   'P 1'
#
loop_
_entity.id
_entity.type
_entity.pdbx_description
1 polymer ?
#
loop_
_entity_poly.entity_id
_entity_poly.type
_entity_poly.pdbx_seq_one_letter_code
_entity_poly.pdbx_strand_id
1 'polypeptide(L)'
;WFIHDGAYMRNWAAEQRAAGLEVPRSWLPDVVNSFLQYHLQMADFHTHLTSEHSAASNPLTWLLQLRPVNMYYETATRAEGATCGADVCVSSSTRSATWRCGGWVSWRVGVCWWAAFRRGGTGAR
;
A
#
# COMPACT_ATOMS: atom_id res chain seq x y z
N TRP A 1 -12.71 17.68 5.18
CA TRP A 1 -13.23 18.50 4.07
C TRP A 1 -14.12 19.62 4.57
N PHE A 2 -15.23 19.33 5.27
CA PHE A 2 -16.14 20.38 5.76
C PHE A 2 -15.51 21.36 6.77
N ILE A 3 -14.64 20.87 7.66
CA ILE A 3 -14.04 21.64 8.76
C ILE A 3 -12.84 22.49 8.32
N HIS A 4 -12.13 22.09 7.26
CA HIS A 4 -10.88 22.72 6.87
C HIS A 4 -11.10 23.62 5.65
N ASP A 5 -10.86 24.92 5.79
CA ASP A 5 -11.16 25.89 4.73
C ASP A 5 -10.33 25.70 3.47
N GLY A 6 -9.06 25.29 3.62
CA GLY A 6 -8.17 24.95 2.50
C GLY A 6 -8.37 23.56 1.90
N ALA A 7 -9.50 22.89 2.16
CA ALA A 7 -9.75 21.58 1.57
C ALA A 7 -9.90 21.66 0.04
N TYR A 8 -9.34 20.67 -0.65
CA TYR A 8 -9.36 20.62 -2.12
C TYR A 8 -10.78 20.71 -2.68
N MET A 9 -10.97 21.61 -3.66
CA MET A 9 -12.25 21.91 -4.32
C MET A 9 -13.41 22.27 -3.37
N ARG A 10 -13.13 22.78 -2.16
CA ARG A 10 -14.18 23.11 -1.19
C ARG A 10 -15.16 24.19 -1.66
N ASN A 11 -14.65 25.19 -2.37
CA ASN A 11 -15.42 26.35 -2.81
C ASN A 11 -15.76 26.30 -4.31
N TRP A 12 -15.59 25.15 -4.96
CA TRP A 12 -15.75 25.00 -6.40
C TRP A 12 -17.08 25.56 -6.94
N ALA A 13 -18.20 25.27 -6.28
CA ALA A 13 -19.51 25.75 -6.75
C ALA A 13 -19.65 27.27 -6.63
N ALA A 14 -19.10 27.87 -5.57
CA ALA A 14 -19.10 29.32 -5.39
C ALA A 14 -18.21 30.01 -6.44
N GLU A 15 -17.03 29.44 -6.74
CA GLU A 15 -16.12 29.91 -7.77
C GLU A 15 -16.76 29.83 -9.18
N GLN A 16 -17.44 28.73 -9.50
CA GLN A 16 -18.18 28.57 -10.76
C GLN A 16 -19.25 29.65 -10.92
N ARG A 17 -20.06 29.90 -9.89
CA ARG A 17 -21.10 30.94 -9.94
C ARG A 17 -20.51 32.33 -10.05
N ALA A 18 -19.43 32.62 -9.32
CA ALA A 18 -18.72 33.89 -9.42
C ALA A 18 -18.14 34.13 -10.83
N ALA A 19 -17.74 33.05 -11.51
CA ALA A 19 -17.31 33.08 -12.91
C ALA A 19 -18.48 33.10 -13.93
N GLY A 20 -19.74 33.12 -13.47
CA GLY A 20 -20.93 33.09 -14.34
C GLY A 20 -21.19 31.73 -15.00
N LEU A 21 -20.56 30.66 -14.51
CA LEU A 21 -20.71 29.30 -15.02
C LEU A 21 -21.88 28.58 -14.35
N GLU A 22 -22.49 27.65 -15.10
CA GLU A 22 -23.59 26.83 -14.59
C GLU A 22 -23.09 25.81 -13.54
N VAL A 23 -23.84 25.68 -12.45
CA VAL A 23 -23.63 24.64 -11.44
C VAL A 23 -24.65 23.51 -11.68
N PRO A 24 -24.23 22.25 -11.90
CA PRO A 24 -25.09 21.16 -12.35
C PRO A 24 -26.31 20.87 -11.47
N ARG A 25 -26.23 21.16 -10.17
CA ARG A 25 -27.33 20.96 -9.22
C ARG A 25 -27.63 22.29 -8.55
N SER A 26 -27.98 23.29 -9.34
CA SER A 26 -28.12 24.69 -8.92
C SER A 26 -29.09 24.90 -7.74
N TRP A 27 -30.05 23.98 -7.55
CA TRP A 27 -31.01 23.93 -6.44
C TRP A 27 -30.42 23.49 -5.09
N LEU A 28 -29.23 22.86 -5.08
CA LEU A 28 -28.52 22.48 -3.86
C LEU A 28 -27.62 23.61 -3.35
N PRO A 29 -27.37 23.68 -2.03
CA PRO A 29 -26.35 24.56 -1.47
C PRO A 29 -24.96 24.30 -2.07
N ASP A 30 -24.17 25.36 -2.21
CA ASP A 30 -22.84 25.30 -2.86
C ASP A 30 -21.87 24.34 -2.18
N VAL A 31 -21.98 24.19 -0.85
CA VAL A 31 -21.18 23.23 -0.08
C VAL A 31 -21.47 21.79 -0.53
N VAL A 32 -22.74 21.44 -0.74
CA VAL A 32 -23.12 20.09 -1.19
C VAL A 32 -22.71 19.88 -2.65
N ASN A 33 -22.89 20.89 -3.50
CA ASN A 33 -22.43 20.83 -4.89
C ASN A 33 -20.94 20.57 -5.01
N SER A 34 -20.14 21.31 -4.24
CA SER A 34 -18.69 21.20 -4.21
C SER A 34 -18.24 19.85 -3.67
N PHE A 35 -18.91 19.33 -2.63
CA PHE A 35 -18.64 18.00 -2.09
C PHE A 35 -18.91 16.88 -3.10
N LEU A 36 -20.05 16.94 -3.80
CA LEU A 36 -20.39 15.97 -4.83
C LEU A 36 -19.43 16.07 -6.01
N GLN A 37 -19.08 17.28 -6.44
CA GLN A 37 -18.12 17.48 -7.53
C GLN A 37 -16.74 16.92 -7.18
N TYR A 38 -16.28 17.15 -5.95
CA TYR A 38 -15.05 16.57 -5.42
C TYR A 38 -15.07 15.03 -5.52
N HIS A 39 -16.16 14.37 -5.13
CA HIS A 39 -16.28 12.91 -5.25
C HIS A 39 -16.34 12.42 -6.70
N LEU A 40 -17.00 13.17 -7.60
CA LEU A 40 -17.04 12.83 -9.01
C LEU A 40 -15.65 12.91 -9.64
N GLN A 41 -14.88 13.96 -9.35
CA GLN A 41 -13.49 14.09 -9.79
C GLN A 41 -12.60 12.97 -9.23
N MET A 42 -12.79 12.60 -7.96
CA MET A 42 -12.09 11.47 -7.37
C MET A 42 -12.43 10.15 -8.06
N ALA A 43 -13.71 9.88 -8.28
CA ALA A 43 -14.15 8.66 -8.94
C ALA A 43 -13.59 8.59 -10.36
N ASP A 44 -13.71 9.68 -11.11
CA ASP A 44 -13.20 9.80 -12.48
C ASP A 44 -11.69 9.49 -12.55
N PHE A 45 -10.89 10.06 -11.65
CA PHE A 45 -9.46 9.75 -11.56
C PHE A 45 -9.22 8.25 -11.29
N HIS A 46 -9.88 7.67 -10.29
CA HIS A 46 -9.62 6.27 -9.90
C HIS A 46 -10.15 5.25 -10.91
N THR A 47 -11.20 5.57 -11.68
CA THR A 47 -11.72 4.66 -12.72
C THR A 47 -10.95 4.74 -14.02
N HIS A 48 -10.21 5.83 -14.26
CA HIS A 48 -9.40 6.02 -15.47
C HIS A 48 -7.89 5.85 -15.23
N LEU A 49 -7.46 5.59 -14.00
CA LEU A 49 -6.06 5.30 -13.68
C LEU A 49 -5.67 3.88 -14.13
N THR A 50 -5.33 3.73 -15.41
CA THR A 50 -4.98 2.44 -16.05
C THR A 50 -3.50 2.30 -16.38
N SER A 51 -2.67 3.29 -16.05
CA SER A 51 -1.23 3.27 -16.34
C SER A 51 -0.54 2.08 -15.67
N GLU A 52 0.16 1.27 -16.46
CA GLU A 52 0.91 0.13 -15.95
C GLU A 52 2.15 0.59 -15.17
N HIS A 53 2.41 -0.03 -14.01
CA HIS A 53 3.64 0.16 -13.25
C HIS A 53 4.16 -1.19 -12.74
N SER A 54 5.47 -1.40 -12.87
CA SER A 54 6.21 -2.58 -12.38
C SER A 54 5.96 -2.96 -10.90
N ALA A 55 5.60 -1.98 -10.05
CA ALA A 55 5.32 -2.16 -8.63
C ALA A 55 3.87 -2.58 -8.35
N ALA A 56 2.99 -2.61 -9.36
CA ALA A 56 1.61 -3.08 -9.21
C ALA A 56 1.58 -4.54 -8.74
N SER A 57 0.68 -4.87 -7.81
CA SER A 57 0.57 -6.22 -7.21
C SER A 57 -0.78 -6.84 -7.53
N ASN A 58 -0.81 -8.17 -7.68
CA ASN A 58 -2.05 -8.90 -7.94
C ASN A 58 -2.79 -9.15 -6.60
N PRO A 59 -4.10 -8.83 -6.50
CA PRO A 59 -4.89 -9.03 -5.27
C PRO A 59 -4.83 -10.44 -4.69
N LEU A 60 -4.76 -11.47 -5.53
CA LEU A 60 -4.65 -12.87 -5.09
C LEU A 60 -3.36 -13.16 -4.32
N THR A 61 -2.31 -12.36 -4.56
CA THR A 61 -1.01 -12.53 -3.90
C THR A 61 -0.90 -11.78 -2.57
N TRP A 62 -1.87 -10.92 -2.23
CA TRP A 62 -1.78 -10.06 -1.05
C TRP A 62 -1.74 -10.83 0.27
N LEU A 63 -2.52 -11.90 0.40
CA LEU A 63 -2.55 -12.75 1.59
C LEU A 63 -1.19 -13.40 1.88
N LEU A 64 -0.42 -13.66 0.84
CA LEU A 64 0.88 -14.30 0.93
C LEU A 64 2.03 -13.29 1.05
N GLN A 65 1.74 -11.98 0.90
CA GLN A 65 2.70 -10.89 0.94
C GLN A 65 3.98 -11.19 0.13
N LEU A 66 3.83 -11.81 -1.04
CA LEU A 66 4.95 -12.31 -1.84
C LEU A 66 5.77 -11.19 -2.49
N ARG A 67 5.13 -10.05 -2.74
CA ARG A 67 5.79 -8.87 -3.30
C ARG A 67 6.02 -7.86 -2.19
N PRO A 68 7.27 -7.56 -1.83
CA PRO A 68 7.54 -6.48 -0.90
C PRO A 68 7.16 -5.15 -1.52
N VAL A 69 6.45 -4.31 -0.77
CA VAL A 69 6.17 -2.93 -1.14
C VAL A 69 7.34 -2.07 -0.68
N ASN A 70 7.89 -1.27 -1.59
CA ASN A 70 8.90 -0.29 -1.25
C ASN A 70 8.22 0.94 -0.62
N MET A 71 8.51 1.22 0.65
CA MET A 71 7.97 2.38 1.37
C MET A 71 8.91 3.59 1.35
N TYR A 72 10.17 3.40 0.93
CA TYR A 72 11.21 4.42 0.96
C TYR A 72 12.25 4.18 -0.13
N TYR A 73 12.38 5.16 -1.01
CA TYR A 73 13.31 5.13 -2.14
C TYR A 73 14.14 6.42 -2.10
N GLU A 74 15.42 6.29 -1.78
CA GLU A 74 16.39 7.38 -1.92
C GLU A 74 17.46 7.02 -2.95
N THR A 75 17.77 7.96 -3.83
CA THR A 75 18.87 7.87 -4.78
C THR A 75 20.14 8.41 -4.13
N ALA A 76 21.25 7.68 -4.27
CA ALA A 76 22.50 7.93 -3.54
C ALA A 76 23.30 9.18 -3.97
N THR A 77 22.66 10.27 -4.41
CA THR A 77 23.33 11.57 -4.36
C THR A 77 23.45 12.09 -2.92
N ARG A 78 22.65 11.55 -1.97
CA ARG A 78 22.61 12.00 -0.57
C ARG A 78 22.95 10.93 0.48
N ALA A 79 23.09 9.66 0.11
CA ALA A 79 23.49 8.61 1.05
C ALA A 79 25.02 8.66 1.26
N GLU A 80 25.47 9.56 2.12
CA GLU A 80 26.85 9.63 2.60
C GLU A 80 27.31 8.24 3.09
N GLY A 81 28.09 7.53 2.26
CA GLY A 81 28.75 6.28 2.64
C GLY A 81 28.19 4.97 2.06
N ALA A 82 27.21 4.97 1.16
CA ALA A 82 26.70 3.73 0.57
C ALA A 82 27.55 3.25 -0.63
N THR A 83 28.50 2.33 -0.40
CA THR A 83 29.27 1.67 -1.46
C THR A 83 28.56 0.41 -1.94
N CYS A 84 27.71 0.51 -2.96
CA CYS A 84 27.04 -0.65 -3.58
C CYS A 84 27.66 -1.10 -4.91
N GLY A 85 28.76 -0.48 -5.36
CA GLY A 85 29.47 -0.88 -6.59
C GLY A 85 28.74 -0.62 -7.91
N ALA A 86 27.66 0.16 -7.88
CA ALA A 86 26.89 0.60 -9.04
C ALA A 86 26.90 2.14 -9.16
N ASP A 87 26.68 2.67 -10.37
CA ASP A 87 26.68 4.13 -10.65
C ASP A 87 25.59 4.88 -9.87
N VAL A 88 24.50 4.20 -9.50
CA VAL A 88 23.45 4.73 -8.62
C VAL A 88 23.16 3.70 -7.53
N CYS A 89 23.47 4.05 -6.29
CA CYS A 89 23.06 3.26 -5.13
C CYS A 89 21.65 3.66 -4.70
N VAL A 90 20.84 2.66 -4.34
CA VAL A 90 19.48 2.87 -3.86
C VAL A 90 19.34 2.11 -2.55
N SER A 91 18.98 2.83 -1.49
CA SER A 91 18.50 2.20 -0.26
C SER A 91 17.00 1.96 -0.41
N SER A 92 16.57 0.71 -0.24
CA SER A 92 15.13 0.37 -0.24
C SER A 92 14.82 -0.50 0.96
N SER A 93 13.81 -0.09 1.72
CA SER A 93 13.31 -0.87 2.86
C SER A 93 12.06 -1.63 2.42
N THR A 94 12.12 -2.95 2.51
CA THR A 94 11.04 -3.85 2.11
C THR A 94 10.44 -4.58 3.31
N ARG A 95 9.12 -4.71 3.36
CA ARG A 95 8.45 -5.55 4.37
C ARG A 95 8.24 -6.96 3.81
N SER A 96 9.01 -7.94 4.30
CA SER A 96 8.93 -9.35 3.89
C SER A 96 8.25 -10.20 4.97
N ALA A 97 7.38 -11.12 4.57
CA ALA A 97 6.70 -12.04 5.48
C ALA A 97 7.68 -13.11 6.00
N THR A 98 8.16 -12.92 7.24
CA THR A 98 9.14 -13.75 7.96
C THR A 98 8.73 -15.23 8.15
N TRP A 99 7.51 -15.61 7.79
CA TRP A 99 6.95 -16.93 8.12
C TRP A 99 7.63 -18.11 7.39
N ARG A 100 8.35 -17.85 6.28
CA ARG A 100 8.98 -18.91 5.48
C ARG A 100 10.21 -19.54 6.13
N CYS A 101 10.95 -18.85 7.00
CA CYS A 101 12.17 -19.40 7.59
C CYS A 101 11.92 -20.09 8.95
N GLY A 102 10.97 -19.61 9.76
CA GLY A 102 10.71 -20.17 11.09
C GLY A 102 9.96 -21.50 11.09
N GLY A 103 8.99 -21.66 10.18
CA GLY A 103 8.12 -22.85 10.14
C GLY A 103 8.84 -24.15 9.74
N TRP A 104 9.84 -24.05 8.87
CA TRP A 104 10.59 -25.23 8.40
C TRP A 104 11.53 -25.80 9.47
N VAL A 105 12.12 -24.95 10.30
CA VAL A 105 12.99 -25.37 11.41
C VAL A 105 12.16 -26.01 12.52
N SER A 106 11.03 -25.43 12.89
CA SER A 106 10.16 -25.97 13.95
C SER A 106 9.55 -27.32 13.58
N TRP A 107 9.14 -27.51 12.32
CA TRP A 107 8.61 -28.79 11.84
C TRP A 107 9.64 -29.91 11.92
N ARG A 108 10.88 -29.66 11.51
CA ARG A 108 11.97 -30.65 11.59
C ARG A 108 12.29 -31.05 13.03
N VAL A 109 12.37 -30.07 13.94
CA VAL A 109 12.60 -30.34 15.37
C VAL A 109 11.45 -31.15 15.96
N GLY A 110 10.20 -30.81 15.63
CA GLY A 110 9.02 -31.56 16.08
C GLY A 110 9.01 -33.01 15.61
N VAL A 111 9.35 -33.27 14.34
CA VAL A 111 9.44 -34.63 13.78
C VAL A 111 10.56 -35.43 14.43
N CYS A 112 11.75 -34.84 14.62
CA CYS A 112 12.87 -35.49 15.29
C CYS A 112 12.56 -35.81 16.76
N TRP A 113 11.94 -34.86 17.49
CA TRP A 113 11.52 -35.04 18.88
C TRP A 113 10.48 -36.16 18.99
N TRP A 114 9.42 -36.12 18.18
CA TRP A 114 8.41 -37.17 18.17
C TRP A 114 8.97 -38.55 17.79
N ALA A 115 9.88 -38.63 16.83
CA ALA A 115 10.54 -39.89 16.46
C ALA A 115 11.41 -40.44 17.60
N ALA A 116 12.09 -39.57 18.35
CA ALA A 116 12.87 -39.96 19.53
C ALA A 116 11.97 -40.46 20.67
N PHE A 117 10.87 -39.75 20.97
CA PHE A 117 9.93 -40.14 22.03
C PHE A 117 9.12 -41.40 21.69
N ARG A 118 8.81 -41.64 20.41
CA ARG A 118 8.18 -42.90 19.98
C ARG A 118 9.07 -44.12 20.20
N ARG A 119 10.38 -43.99 20.02
CA ARG A 119 11.33 -45.10 20.22
C ARG A 119 11.58 -45.41 21.70
N GLY A 120 11.36 -44.44 22.59
CA GLY A 120 11.44 -44.64 24.04
C GLY A 120 10.30 -45.47 24.64
N GLY A 121 9.24 -45.78 23.88
CA GLY A 121 8.09 -46.56 24.35
C GLY A 121 8.15 -48.07 24.10
N THR A 122 9.12 -48.57 23.33
CA THR A 122 9.19 -49.99 22.93
C THR A 122 10.33 -50.78 23.61
N GLY A 123 10.80 -50.32 24.77
CA GLY A 123 11.95 -50.91 25.46
C GLY A 123 11.77 -51.00 26.98
N ALA A 124 10.62 -51.48 27.46
CA ALA A 124 10.45 -51.87 28.86
C ALA A 124 9.24 -52.79 29.07
N ARG A 125 9.40 -54.08 28.75
CA ARG A 125 8.98 -55.28 29.51
C ARG A 125 8.92 -56.50 28.60
#